data_AF-A0A3A0A424-F1
#
_entry.id   AF-A0A3A0A424-F1
#
_cell.length_a   1.000
_cell.length_b   1.000
_cell.length_c   1.000
_cell.angle_alpha   90.00
_cell.angle_beta   90.00
_cell.angle_gamma   90.00
#
_symmetry.space_group_name_H-M   'P 1'
#
loop_
_entity.id
_entity.type
_entity.pdbx_description
1 polymer ?
#
loop_
_entity_poly.entity_id
_entity_poly.type
_entity_poly.pdbx_seq_one_letter_code
_entity_poly.pdbx_strand_id
1 'polypeptide(L)'
;MLSQIDHVILATADFEAASQVWGERLGFRLTDPGGHAAYGTRNRAVPFPKGYVELITIVEPEVAARSPLGQALAAAIAGPERWFGFALASSDIEADVAALRAGGSSATEIMR
;
A
#
# COMPACT_ATOMS: atom_id res chain seq x y z
N MET A 1 -9.57 10.09 14.84
CA MET A 1 -8.42 9.88 15.76
C MET A 1 -7.58 8.74 15.23
N LEU A 2 -6.31 9.01 14.91
CA LEU A 2 -5.34 7.99 14.51
C LEU A 2 -5.02 7.05 15.69
N SER A 3 -5.00 5.75 15.44
CA SER A 3 -4.92 4.74 16.52
C SER A 3 -3.70 3.82 16.43
N GLN A 4 -3.41 3.29 15.25
CA GLN A 4 -2.33 2.31 15.04
C GLN A 4 -1.87 2.32 13.58
N ILE A 5 -0.73 1.69 13.31
CA ILE A 5 -0.39 1.27 11.95
C ILE A 5 -1.41 0.21 11.54
N ASP A 6 -2.15 0.49 10.47
CA ASP A 6 -3.10 -0.46 9.89
C ASP A 6 -2.37 -1.50 9.04
N HIS A 7 -1.46 -1.03 8.18
CA HIS A 7 -0.61 -1.91 7.39
C HIS A 7 0.66 -1.20 6.94
N VAL A 8 1.66 -2.00 6.58
CA VAL A 8 2.86 -1.55 5.87
C VAL A 8 2.82 -2.05 4.44
N ILE A 9 3.35 -1.25 3.52
CA ILE A 9 3.28 -1.50 2.09
C ILE A 9 4.69 -1.82 1.59
N LEU A 10 4.82 -2.97 0.92
CA LEU A 10 6.03 -3.39 0.22
C LEU A 10 5.78 -3.33 -1.29
N ALA A 11 6.59 -2.53 -1.97
CA ALA A 11 6.59 -2.45 -3.42
C ALA A 11 7.34 -3.65 -3.99
N THR A 12 6.70 -4.40 -4.87
CA THR A 12 7.23 -5.62 -5.49
C THR A 12 7.30 -5.47 -7.01
N ALA A 13 8.46 -5.74 -7.61
CA ALA A 13 8.63 -5.75 -9.07
C ALA A 13 7.94 -6.95 -9.72
N ASP A 14 8.02 -8.12 -9.08
CA ASP A 14 7.40 -9.36 -9.53
C ASP A 14 6.44 -9.87 -8.44
N PHE A 15 5.15 -9.75 -8.74
CA PHE A 15 4.08 -10.10 -7.82
C PHE A 15 4.02 -11.58 -7.49
N GLU A 16 4.26 -12.46 -8.47
CA GLU A 16 4.18 -13.90 -8.26
C GLU A 16 5.42 -14.40 -7.53
N ALA A 17 6.62 -13.89 -7.87
CA ALA A 17 7.84 -14.22 -7.14
C ALA A 17 7.76 -13.74 -5.68
N ALA A 18 7.26 -12.54 -5.42
CA ALA A 18 7.04 -12.05 -4.06
C ALA A 18 6.03 -12.94 -3.31
N SER A 19 4.91 -13.29 -3.95
CA SER A 19 3.91 -14.19 -3.39
C SER A 19 4.52 -15.54 -3.00
N GLN A 20 5.39 -16.08 -3.83
CA GLN A 20 6.08 -17.34 -3.57
C GLN A 20 7.06 -17.24 -2.39
N VAL A 21 7.85 -16.16 -2.32
CA VAL A 21 8.78 -15.94 -1.20
C VAL A 21 8.01 -15.83 0.11
N TRP A 22 7.00 -14.98 0.16
CA TRP A 22 6.22 -14.75 1.37
C TRP A 22 5.40 -15.96 1.79
N GLY A 23 4.77 -16.64 0.83
CA GLY A 23 3.93 -17.81 1.09
C GLY A 23 4.72 -19.08 1.36
N GLU A 24 5.54 -19.50 0.40
CA GLU A 24 6.17 -20.83 0.43
C GLU A 24 7.48 -20.83 1.21
N ARG A 25 8.32 -19.80 1.04
CA ARG A 25 9.65 -19.78 1.67
C ARG A 25 9.62 -19.26 3.10
N LEU A 26 8.85 -18.21 3.36
CA LEU A 26 8.69 -17.62 4.69
C LEU A 26 7.54 -18.25 5.49
N GLY A 27 6.64 -18.99 4.82
CA GLY A 27 5.57 -19.75 5.47
C GLY A 27 4.38 -18.90 5.92
N PHE A 28 4.20 -17.69 5.38
CA PHE A 28 3.05 -16.86 5.72
C PHE A 28 1.81 -17.27 4.93
N ARG A 29 0.63 -17.02 5.50
CA ARG A 29 -0.63 -17.09 4.75
C ARG A 29 -0.85 -15.78 4.00
N LEU A 30 -1.15 -15.87 2.71
CA LEU A 30 -1.52 -14.72 1.88
C LEU A 30 -3.02 -14.77 1.58
N THR A 31 -3.64 -13.61 1.37
CA THR A 31 -4.99 -13.51 0.80
C THR A 31 -4.99 -13.88 -0.68
N ASP A 32 -6.19 -14.03 -1.23
CA ASP A 32 -6.36 -13.98 -2.69
C ASP A 32 -5.88 -12.62 -3.24
N PRO A 33 -5.43 -12.56 -4.50
CA PRO A 33 -5.05 -11.30 -5.12
C PRO A 33 -6.21 -10.30 -5.16
N GLY A 34 -5.97 -9.09 -4.66
CA GLY A 34 -6.84 -7.94 -4.87
C GLY A 34 -6.29 -7.03 -5.98
N GLY A 35 -7.04 -6.00 -6.33
CA GLY A 35 -6.59 -5.00 -7.30
C GLY A 35 -7.37 -3.70 -7.19
N HIS A 36 -6.70 -2.61 -7.57
CA HIS A 36 -7.27 -1.27 -7.57
C HIS A 36 -7.31 -0.72 -9.00
N ALA A 37 -8.42 -0.92 -9.69
CA ALA A 37 -8.57 -0.51 -11.09
C ALA A 37 -8.32 1.00 -11.30
N ALA A 38 -8.70 1.84 -10.34
CA ALA A 38 -8.45 3.29 -10.41
C ALA A 38 -6.96 3.67 -10.36
N TYR A 39 -6.11 2.79 -9.83
CA TYR A 39 -4.67 3.02 -9.66
C TYR A 39 -3.81 2.10 -10.53
N GLY A 40 -4.40 1.14 -11.24
CA GLY A 40 -3.69 0.17 -12.04
C GLY A 40 -2.79 -0.78 -11.24
N THR A 41 -3.12 -1.03 -9.98
CA THR A 41 -2.31 -1.84 -9.05
C THR A 41 -2.94 -3.18 -8.71
N ARG A 42 -2.10 -4.13 -8.32
CA ARG A 42 -2.49 -5.45 -7.80
C ARG A 42 -1.81 -5.69 -6.48
N ASN A 43 -2.52 -6.30 -5.53
CA ASN A 43 -1.99 -6.58 -4.20
C ASN A 43 -2.30 -7.98 -3.68
N ARG A 44 -1.57 -8.37 -2.63
CA ARG A 44 -1.91 -9.44 -1.68
C ARG A 44 -1.63 -8.94 -0.28
N ALA A 45 -2.47 -9.32 0.68
CA ALA A 45 -2.21 -9.06 2.08
C ALA A 45 -1.64 -10.31 2.76
N VAL A 46 -0.66 -10.08 3.64
CA VAL A 46 -0.16 -11.04 4.63
C VAL A 46 -0.75 -10.66 5.99
N PRO A 47 -1.80 -11.34 6.48
CA PRO A 47 -2.50 -10.92 7.68
C PRO A 47 -1.69 -11.17 8.96
N PHE A 48 -1.72 -10.20 9.87
CA PHE A 48 -1.24 -10.34 11.25
C PHE A 48 -2.39 -10.04 12.23
N PRO A 49 -2.26 -10.38 13.53
CA PRO A 49 -3.31 -10.08 14.50
C PRO A 49 -3.67 -8.60 14.62
N LYS A 50 -2.73 -7.70 14.29
CA LYS A 50 -2.90 -6.26 14.31
C LYS A 50 -2.33 -5.66 13.03
N GLY A 51 -3.13 -5.71 11.97
CA GLY A 51 -2.78 -5.18 10.66
C GLY A 51 -2.25 -6.22 9.69
N TYR A 52 -1.64 -5.77 8.60
CA TYR A 52 -1.10 -6.66 7.57
C TYR A 52 0.12 -6.07 6.86
N VAL A 53 0.85 -6.91 6.13
CA VAL A 53 1.80 -6.48 5.12
C VAL A 53 1.11 -6.54 3.77
N GLU A 54 1.06 -5.42 3.04
CA GLU A 54 0.57 -5.36 1.68
C GLU A 54 1.74 -5.54 0.70
N LEU A 55 1.71 -6.61 -0.08
CA LEU A 55 2.56 -6.75 -1.27
C LEU A 55 1.83 -6.09 -2.43
N ILE A 56 2.40 -5.05 -3.03
CA ILE A 56 1.75 -4.30 -4.11
C ILE A 56 2.66 -4.14 -5.32
N THR A 57 2.08 -4.27 -6.50
CA THR A 57 2.73 -3.98 -7.79
C THR A 57 1.81 -3.18 -8.71
N ILE A 58 2.36 -2.75 -9.85
CA ILE A 58 1.60 -2.14 -10.95
C ILE A 58 1.33 -3.19 -12.02
N VAL A 59 0.06 -3.30 -12.43
CA VAL A 59 -0.37 -4.16 -13.54
C VAL A 59 -0.88 -3.38 -14.75
N GLU A 60 -1.25 -2.11 -14.55
CA GLU A 60 -1.63 -1.19 -15.64
C GLU A 60 -0.78 0.10 -15.56
N PRO A 61 0.43 0.11 -16.15
CA PRO A 61 1.36 1.24 -16.04
C PRO A 61 0.79 2.58 -16.50
N GLU A 62 0.00 2.57 -17.58
CA GLU A 62 -0.64 3.78 -18.13
C GLU A 62 -1.71 4.37 -17.20
N VAL A 63 -2.33 3.55 -16.36
CA VAL A 63 -3.27 4.01 -15.34
C VAL A 63 -2.51 4.54 -14.13
N ALA A 64 -1.51 3.79 -13.65
CA ALA A 64 -0.67 4.18 -12.52
C ALA A 64 0.02 5.53 -12.76
N ALA A 65 0.51 5.78 -13.98
CA ALA A 65 1.19 7.02 -14.35
C ALA A 65 0.33 8.29 -14.20
N ARG A 66 -1.00 8.16 -14.07
CA ARG A 66 -1.93 9.29 -13.93
C ARG A 66 -1.99 9.87 -12.51
N SER A 67 -1.40 9.19 -11.53
CA SER A 67 -1.41 9.62 -10.12
C SER A 67 0.00 9.77 -9.55
N PRO A 68 0.25 10.73 -8.65
CA PRO A 68 1.53 10.83 -7.95
C PRO A 68 1.91 9.55 -7.20
N LEU A 69 0.92 8.88 -6.60
CA LEU A 69 1.11 7.60 -5.91
C LEU A 69 1.60 6.51 -6.86
N GLY A 70 0.95 6.36 -8.02
CA GLY A 70 1.33 5.36 -9.01
C GLY A 70 2.70 5.66 -9.65
N GLN A 71 3.05 6.94 -9.87
CA GLN A 71 4.40 7.31 -10.30
C GLN A 71 5.46 6.96 -9.25
N ALA A 72 5.19 7.24 -7.97
CA ALA A 72 6.09 6.87 -6.88
C ALA A 72 6.25 5.35 -6.76
N LEU A 73 5.15 4.61 -6.90
CA LEU A 73 5.19 3.14 -6.89
C LEU A 73 5.95 2.59 -8.10
N ALA A 74 5.78 3.17 -9.30
CA ALA A 74 6.52 2.79 -10.49
C ALA A 74 8.04 2.95 -10.30
N ALA A 75 8.47 4.05 -9.68
CA ALA A 75 9.87 4.24 -9.33
C ALA A 75 10.35 3.23 -8.26
N ALA A 76 9.48 2.85 -7.32
CA ALA A 76 9.84 1.90 -6.27
C ALA A 76 10.01 0.47 -6.80
N ILE A 77 9.13 0.02 -7.71
CA ILE A 77 9.18 -1.34 -8.29
C ILE A 77 10.24 -1.50 -9.38
N ALA A 78 10.92 -0.43 -9.80
CA ALA A 78 12.05 -0.51 -10.72
C ALA A 78 13.31 -1.14 -10.08
N GLY A 79 13.32 -1.25 -8.75
CA GLY A 79 14.38 -1.89 -7.99
C GLY A 79 13.96 -3.22 -7.33
N PRO A 80 14.80 -3.78 -6.45
CA PRO A 80 14.40 -4.92 -5.64
C PRO A 80 13.21 -4.57 -4.73
N GLU A 81 12.51 -5.61 -4.27
CA GLU A 81 11.43 -5.46 -3.28
C GLU A 81 11.88 -4.59 -2.11
N ARG A 82 11.04 -3.61 -1.76
CA ARG A 82 11.36 -2.60 -0.75
C ARG A 82 10.14 -2.08 -0.04
N TRP A 83 10.36 -1.57 1.17
CA TRP A 83 9.36 -0.78 1.87
C TRP A 83 8.99 0.47 1.05
N PHE A 84 7.70 0.72 0.95
CA PHE A 84 7.11 1.82 0.19
C PHE A 84 6.37 2.82 1.08
N GLY A 85 5.63 2.34 2.08
CA GLY A 85 4.82 3.20 2.94
C GLY A 85 4.10 2.46 4.05
N PHE A 86 3.21 3.16 4.74
CA PHE A 86 2.27 2.59 5.71
C PHE A 86 0.97 3.38 5.70
N ALA A 87 -0.09 2.75 6.20
CA ALA A 87 -1.35 3.41 6.50
C ALA A 87 -1.57 3.46 8.02
N LEU A 88 -2.22 4.52 8.48
CA LEU A 88 -2.65 4.65 9.87
C LEU A 88 -4.17 4.48 9.94
N ALA A 89 -4.63 3.65 10.87
CA ALA A 89 -6.06 3.45 11.11
C ALA A 89 -6.66 4.71 11.74
N SER A 90 -7.72 5.23 11.11
CA SER A 90 -8.50 6.38 11.55
C SER A 90 -9.94 5.98 11.84
N SER A 91 -10.49 6.47 12.94
CA SER A 91 -11.92 6.40 13.25
C SER A 91 -12.74 7.61 12.78
N ASP A 92 -12.06 8.65 12.31
CA ASP A 92 -12.64 9.92 11.86
C ASP A 92 -11.59 10.61 10.98
N ILE A 93 -11.64 10.32 9.67
CA ILE A 93 -10.61 10.74 8.72
C ILE A 93 -10.67 12.25 8.49
N GLU A 94 -11.87 12.84 8.54
CA GLU A 94 -12.09 14.28 8.45
C GLU A 94 -11.41 15.02 9.61
N ALA A 95 -11.63 14.57 10.86
CA ALA A 95 -10.99 15.18 12.03
C ALA A 95 -9.47 15.01 12.02
N ASP A 96 -8.98 13.83 11.61
CA ASP A 96 -7.54 13.56 11.56
C ASP A 96 -6.83 14.41 10.50
N VAL A 97 -7.42 14.56 9.31
CA VAL A 97 -6.86 15.44 8.25
C VAL A 97 -6.88 16.91 8.69
N ALA A 98 -7.95 17.37 9.34
CA ALA A 98 -8.01 18.73 9.87
C ALA A 98 -6.91 18.98 10.92
N ALA A 99 -6.71 18.04 11.85
CA ALA A 99 -5.66 18.13 12.86
C ALA A 99 -4.26 18.11 12.25
N LEU A 100 -3.99 17.22 11.28
CA LEU A 100 -2.72 17.15 10.57
C LEU A 100 -2.40 18.48 9.85
N ARG A 101 -3.38 19.07 9.16
CA ARG A 101 -3.23 20.36 8.48
C ARG A 101 -2.99 21.51 9.44
N ALA A 102 -3.71 21.54 10.57
CA ALA A 102 -3.45 22.53 11.63
C ALA A 102 -2.03 22.41 12.20
N GLY A 103 -1.46 21.20 12.19
CA GLY A 103 -0.06 20.92 12.53
C GLY A 103 0.95 21.19 11.41
N GLY A 104 0.53 21.73 10.26
CA GLY A 104 1.41 22.08 9.14
C GLY A 104 1.63 20.97 8.10
N SER A 105 0.90 19.84 8.18
CA SER A 105 0.96 18.80 7.16
C SER A 105 0.36 19.27 5.84
N SER A 106 0.96 18.85 4.73
CA SER A 106 0.45 19.05 3.36
C SER A 106 -0.56 17.98 2.93
N ALA A 107 -1.26 17.32 3.87
CA ALA A 107 -2.27 16.30 3.55
C ALA A 107 -3.28 16.83 2.51
N THR A 108 -3.41 16.11 1.39
CA THR A 108 -4.04 16.63 0.17
C THR A 108 -5.53 16.31 0.10
N GLU A 109 -5.89 15.04 0.20
CA GLU A 109 -7.24 14.56 -0.09
C GLU A 109 -7.70 13.47 0.88
N ILE A 110 -9.03 13.32 0.97
CA ILE A 110 -9.68 12.18 1.61
C ILE A 110 -10.22 11.33 0.46
N MET A 111 -9.60 10.18 0.24
CA MET A 111 -10.06 9.19 -0.75
C MET A 111 -11.30 8.47 -0.20
N ARG A 112 -12.34 8.33 -1.02
CA ARG A 112 -13.61 7.66 -0.69
C ARG A 112 -13.87 6.48 -1.61
#